data_AF-A0A9N8PC58-F1
#
_entry.id   AF-A0A9N8PC58-F1
#
_cell.length_a   1.000
_cell.length_b   1.000
_cell.length_c   1.000
_cell.angle_alpha   90.00
_cell.angle_beta   90.00
_cell.angle_gamma   90.00
#
_symmetry.space_group_name_H-M   'P 1'
#
loop_
_entity.id
_entity.type
_entity.pdbx_description
1 polymer ?
#
loop_
_entity_poly.entity_id
_entity_poly.type
_entity_poly.pdbx_seq_one_letter_code
_entity_poly.pdbx_strand_id
1 'polypeptide(L)'
;MVLLRDALLPFKNFDEVVIPIPGGKGKQQLGMRHTEPHWMSFIAELMTKLTTQKSVLKVAQSLLGPKLAAENAYGFQYEHSLVLPEAAVGGQALRLLRYTPAVVDDTTPEVTFEYGFADYYTAPHI
;
A
#
# COMPACT_ATOMS: atom_id res chain seq x y z
N MET A 1 1.58 -3.49 -19.22
CA MET A 1 0.63 -2.36 -19.12
C MET A 1 -0.26 -2.59 -17.93
N VAL A 2 -0.12 -1.80 -16.88
CA VAL A 2 -1.03 -1.79 -15.73
C VAL A 2 -2.09 -0.72 -15.96
N LEU A 3 -3.38 -1.09 -15.86
CA LEU A 3 -4.47 -0.12 -15.87
C LEU A 3 -4.61 0.52 -14.50
N LEU A 4 -5.07 1.78 -14.45
CA LEU A 4 -5.37 2.49 -13.20
C LEU A 4 -6.31 1.69 -12.30
N ARG A 5 -7.32 1.06 -12.91
CA ARG A 5 -8.26 0.19 -12.20
C ARG A 5 -7.56 -0.95 -11.47
N ASP A 6 -6.60 -1.58 -12.13
CA ASP A 6 -5.84 -2.69 -11.55
C ASP A 6 -4.98 -2.17 -10.40
N ALA A 7 -4.31 -1.03 -10.62
CA ALA A 7 -3.50 -0.32 -9.62
C ALA A 7 -4.22 -0.05 -8.30
N LEU A 8 -5.55 0.12 -8.35
CA LEU A 8 -6.37 0.47 -7.22
C LEU A 8 -7.06 -0.72 -6.53
N LEU A 9 -6.89 -1.94 -7.04
CA LEU A 9 -7.43 -3.16 -6.44
C LEU A 9 -7.08 -3.37 -4.94
N PRO A 10 -5.92 -2.91 -4.40
CA PRO A 10 -5.59 -3.06 -2.98
C PRO A 10 -6.53 -2.28 -2.04
N PHE A 11 -7.24 -1.27 -2.54
CA PHE A 11 -7.93 -0.28 -1.71
C PHE A 11 -9.43 -0.54 -1.61
N LYS A 12 -9.98 -0.36 -0.41
CA LYS A 12 -11.42 -0.44 -0.16
C LYS A 12 -12.15 0.81 -0.65
N ASN A 13 -11.58 1.99 -0.41
CA ASN A 13 -12.04 3.30 -0.87
C ASN A 13 -11.14 3.81 -2.02
N PHE A 14 -11.11 3.03 -3.10
CA PHE A 14 -10.24 3.27 -4.25
C PHE A 14 -10.48 4.63 -4.94
N ASP A 15 -11.68 5.18 -4.80
CA ASP A 15 -12.14 6.45 -5.37
C ASP A 15 -11.57 7.67 -4.66
N GLU A 16 -11.08 7.51 -3.43
CA GLU A 16 -10.50 8.58 -2.62
C GLU A 16 -8.96 8.65 -2.74
N VAL A 17 -8.33 7.66 -3.38
CA VAL A 17 -6.87 7.51 -3.39
C VAL A 17 -6.20 8.58 -4.26
N VAL A 18 -5.33 9.39 -3.65
CA VAL A 18 -4.55 10.42 -4.35
C VAL A 18 -3.24 9.84 -4.87
N ILE A 19 -3.15 9.57 -6.17
CA ILE A 19 -1.96 8.94 -6.78
C ILE A 19 -0.93 10.00 -7.20
N PRO A 20 0.28 10.01 -6.64
CA PRO A 20 1.35 10.85 -7.14
C PRO A 20 1.85 10.28 -8.46
N ILE A 21 1.78 11.08 -9.54
CA ILE A 21 2.36 10.69 -10.83
C ILE A 21 3.76 11.32 -10.91
N PRO A 22 4.84 10.53 -10.72
CA PRO A 22 6.19 11.08 -10.74
C PRO A 22 6.49 11.64 -12.14
N GLY A 23 6.83 12.93 -12.20
CA GLY A 23 7.34 13.55 -13.42
C GLY A 23 8.80 13.16 -13.64
N GLY A 24 9.19 12.87 -14.89
CA GLY A 24 10.61 12.75 -15.23
C GLY A 24 10.89 12.15 -16.60
N LYS A 25 12.19 11.95 -16.89
CA LYS A 25 12.70 11.56 -18.20
C LYS A 25 13.10 10.09 -18.20
N GLY A 26 12.46 9.27 -19.05
CA GLY A 26 12.82 7.87 -19.28
C GLY A 26 11.61 6.95 -19.44
N LYS A 27 11.78 5.81 -20.13
CA LYS A 27 10.66 4.88 -20.44
C LYS A 27 9.96 4.32 -19.20
N GLN A 28 10.65 4.18 -18.08
CA GLN A 28 10.11 3.65 -16.82
C GLN A 28 9.31 4.68 -16.00
N GLN A 29 9.48 5.97 -16.30
CA GLN A 29 8.76 7.07 -15.65
C GLN A 29 7.58 7.58 -16.51
N LEU A 30 7.26 6.87 -17.60
CA LEU A 30 6.07 7.14 -18.40
C LEU A 30 4.83 6.60 -17.67
N GLY A 31 4.14 7.50 -16.97
CA GLY A 31 2.94 7.16 -16.19
C GLY A 31 3.24 6.15 -15.09
N MET A 32 2.45 5.08 -15.02
CA MET A 32 2.50 4.08 -13.93
C MET A 32 3.36 2.84 -14.25
N ARG A 33 4.22 2.89 -15.28
CA ARG A 33 5.01 1.71 -15.72
C ARG A 33 5.94 1.14 -14.66
N HIS A 34 6.43 1.98 -13.75
CA HIS A 34 7.26 1.55 -12.62
C HIS A 34 6.55 0.55 -11.69
N THR A 35 5.21 0.50 -11.70
CA THR A 35 4.43 -0.43 -10.89
C THR A 35 4.29 -1.83 -11.51
N GLU A 36 4.59 -1.98 -12.81
CA GLU A 36 4.34 -3.23 -13.56
C GLU A 36 4.98 -4.48 -12.94
N PRO A 37 6.25 -4.46 -12.48
CA PRO A 37 6.88 -5.64 -11.90
C PRO A 37 6.20 -6.10 -10.61
N HIS A 38 5.80 -5.15 -9.76
CA HIS A 38 5.11 -5.42 -8.50
C HIS A 38 3.71 -5.98 -8.75
N TRP A 39 3.00 -5.43 -9.74
CA TRP A 39 1.70 -5.91 -10.18
C TRP A 39 1.74 -7.34 -10.71
N MET A 40 2.72 -7.67 -11.55
CA MET A 40 2.85 -9.03 -12.09
C MET A 40 3.06 -10.07 -10.99
N SER A 41 3.91 -9.78 -10.01
CA SER A 41 4.10 -10.65 -8.83
C SER A 41 2.81 -10.82 -8.05
N PHE A 42 2.09 -9.73 -7.80
CA PHE A 42 0.85 -9.76 -7.03
C PHE A 42 -0.25 -10.56 -7.73
N ILE A 43 -0.41 -10.41 -9.04
CA ILE A 43 -1.38 -11.20 -9.81
C ILE A 43 -1.02 -12.69 -9.75
N ALA A 44 0.26 -13.04 -9.87
CA ALA A 44 0.70 -14.43 -9.74
C ALA A 44 0.35 -15.01 -8.35
N GLU A 45 0.56 -14.22 -7.29
CA GLU A 45 0.19 -14.60 -5.92
C GLU A 45 -1.33 -14.70 -5.73
N LEU A 46 -2.10 -13.82 -6.36
CA LEU A 46 -3.57 -13.85 -6.36
C LEU A 46 -4.10 -15.10 -7.06
N MET A 47 -3.57 -15.41 -8.24
CA MET A 47 -3.97 -16.59 -9.01
C MET A 47 -3.61 -17.90 -8.30
N THR A 48 -2.53 -17.91 -7.52
CA THR A 48 -2.11 -19.06 -6.71
C THR A 48 -2.76 -19.10 -5.32
N LYS A 49 -3.61 -18.12 -4.97
CA LYS A 49 -4.24 -17.95 -3.65
C LYS A 49 -3.24 -17.83 -2.50
N LEU A 50 -2.02 -17.37 -2.80
CA LEU A 50 -0.94 -17.15 -1.84
C LEU A 50 -0.81 -15.67 -1.44
N THR A 51 -1.76 -14.81 -1.83
CA THR A 51 -1.73 -13.40 -1.49
C THR A 51 -1.65 -13.20 0.03
N THR A 52 -0.63 -12.48 0.47
CA THR A 52 -0.44 -12.09 1.87
C THR A 52 -0.79 -10.61 2.06
N GLN A 53 -0.97 -10.15 3.31
CA GLN A 53 -1.14 -8.71 3.58
C GLN A 53 0.07 -7.91 3.09
N LYS A 54 1.27 -8.46 3.28
CA LYS A 54 2.53 -7.89 2.79
C LYS A 54 2.53 -7.71 1.27
N SER A 55 1.97 -8.67 0.53
CA SER A 55 1.83 -8.59 -0.92
C SER A 55 0.97 -7.40 -1.34
N VAL A 56 -0.17 -7.20 -0.67
CA VAL A 56 -1.08 -6.07 -0.92
C VAL A 56 -0.39 -4.74 -0.61
N LEU A 57 0.28 -4.64 0.54
CA LEU A 57 1.03 -3.44 0.94
C LEU A 57 2.15 -3.10 -0.03
N LYS A 58 2.93 -4.10 -0.47
CA LYS A 58 4.03 -3.90 -1.41
C LYS A 58 3.54 -3.28 -2.73
N VAL A 59 2.38 -3.72 -3.22
CA VAL A 59 1.77 -3.15 -4.41
C VAL A 59 1.30 -1.72 -4.18
N ALA A 60 0.60 -1.47 -3.07
CA ALA A 60 0.13 -0.13 -2.72
C ALA A 60 1.29 0.88 -2.55
N GLN A 61 2.38 0.47 -1.89
CA GLN A 61 3.59 1.29 -1.76
C GLN A 61 4.26 1.51 -3.12
N SER A 62 4.32 0.50 -4.00
CA SER A 62 4.87 0.70 -5.35
C SER A 62 4.12 1.77 -6.16
N LEU A 63 2.83 1.98 -5.86
CA LEU A 63 1.98 2.99 -6.48
C LEU A 63 2.10 4.37 -5.82
N LEU A 64 2.02 4.43 -4.49
CA LEU A 64 1.84 5.70 -3.75
C LEU A 64 3.13 6.25 -3.14
N GLY A 65 4.11 5.39 -2.84
CA GLY A 65 5.35 5.76 -2.19
C GLY A 65 6.48 4.82 -2.58
N PRO A 66 6.97 4.86 -3.84
CA PRO A 66 7.91 3.87 -4.38
C PRO A 66 9.29 3.85 -3.69
N LYS A 67 9.58 4.85 -2.86
CA LYS A 67 10.81 4.93 -2.06
C LYS A 67 10.66 4.25 -0.69
N LEU A 68 9.45 3.95 -0.26
CA LEU A 68 9.18 3.29 1.01
C LEU A 68 9.61 1.83 0.96
N ALA A 69 10.28 1.38 2.01
CA ALA A 69 10.57 -0.03 2.20
C ALA A 69 9.28 -0.76 2.60
N ALA A 70 9.00 -1.86 1.91
CA ALA A 70 7.87 -2.75 2.20
C ALA A 70 8.20 -3.85 3.24
N GLU A 71 9.42 -3.87 3.76
CA GLU A 71 9.85 -4.90 4.69
C GLU A 71 9.15 -4.69 6.04
N ASN A 72 8.37 -5.68 6.45
CA ASN A 72 7.65 -5.74 7.73
C ASN A 72 6.67 -4.58 8.00
N ALA A 73 6.26 -3.86 6.95
CA ALA A 73 5.23 -2.85 7.01
C ALA A 73 3.88 -3.45 7.41
N TYR A 74 3.20 -2.83 8.37
CA TYR A 74 1.77 -3.00 8.65
C TYR A 74 0.93 -1.98 7.87
N GLY A 75 1.45 -0.77 7.71
CA GLY A 75 0.86 0.31 6.94
C GLY A 75 1.93 1.33 6.56
N PHE A 76 1.54 2.42 5.91
CA PHE A 76 2.48 3.48 5.56
C PHE A 76 1.79 4.85 5.44
N GLN A 77 2.57 5.89 5.57
CA GLN A 77 2.23 7.27 5.24
C GLN A 77 3.07 7.71 4.05
N TYR A 78 2.48 8.49 3.16
CA TYR A 78 3.17 9.22 2.10
C TYR A 78 2.66 10.67 2.08
N GLU A 79 3.22 11.51 1.21
CA GLU A 79 3.02 12.97 1.16
C GLU A 79 1.55 13.44 1.25
N HIS A 80 0.58 12.63 0.85
CA HIS A 80 -0.82 13.03 0.81
C HIS A 80 -1.71 12.31 1.84
N SER A 81 -1.25 11.22 2.45
CA SER A 81 -2.15 10.41 3.28
C SER A 81 -1.48 9.30 4.08
N LEU A 82 -2.28 8.74 4.98
CA LEU A 82 -2.08 7.50 5.69
C LEU A 82 -2.79 6.35 4.96
N VAL A 83 -2.16 5.19 4.91
CA VAL A 83 -2.70 3.94 4.37
C VAL A 83 -2.52 2.83 5.40
N LEU A 84 -3.64 2.26 5.86
CA LEU A 84 -3.67 1.19 6.87
C LEU A 84 -4.48 -0.01 6.37
N PRO A 85 -4.30 -1.21 6.95
CA PRO A 85 -5.22 -2.32 6.72
C PRO A 85 -6.65 -1.92 7.09
N GLU A 86 -7.62 -2.25 6.25
CA GLU A 86 -9.05 -1.92 6.46
C GLU A 86 -9.54 -2.42 7.83
N ALA A 87 -9.11 -3.62 8.23
CA ALA A 87 -9.43 -4.20 9.53
C ALA A 87 -8.89 -3.38 10.72
N ALA A 88 -7.77 -2.67 10.56
CA ALA A 88 -7.19 -1.81 11.60
C ALA A 88 -8.03 -0.56 11.88
N VAL A 89 -8.83 -0.14 10.89
CA VAL A 89 -9.67 1.06 10.95
C VAL A 89 -11.14 0.70 11.22
N GLY A 90 -11.39 -0.52 11.73
CA GLY A 90 -12.73 -1.02 12.08
C GLY A 90 -13.55 -1.57 10.91
N GLY A 91 -12.93 -1.77 9.74
CA GLY A 91 -13.58 -2.37 8.58
C GLY A 91 -13.59 -3.90 8.60
N GLN A 92 -14.34 -4.51 7.69
CA GLN A 92 -14.53 -5.98 7.63
C GLN A 92 -13.64 -6.68 6.59
N ALA A 93 -12.96 -5.93 5.71
CA ALA A 93 -12.16 -6.54 4.66
C ALA A 93 -10.80 -6.98 5.21
N LEU A 94 -10.52 -8.28 5.15
CA LEU A 94 -9.31 -8.86 5.76
C LEU A 94 -8.00 -8.42 5.10
N ARG A 95 -8.01 -8.19 3.78
CA ARG A 95 -6.79 -7.96 2.99
C ARG A 95 -6.76 -6.62 2.27
N LEU A 96 -7.81 -5.81 2.36
CA LEU A 96 -7.84 -4.50 1.71
C LEU A 96 -7.19 -3.45 2.59
N LEU A 97 -6.78 -2.37 1.95
CA LEU A 97 -6.24 -1.18 2.59
C LEU A 97 -7.28 -0.05 2.55
N ARG A 98 -7.22 0.82 3.55
CA ARG A 98 -7.98 2.05 3.61
C ARG A 98 -7.04 3.24 3.43
N TYR A 99 -7.34 4.08 2.46
CA TYR A 99 -6.77 5.40 2.34
C TYR A 99 -7.43 6.33 3.36
N THR A 100 -6.65 7.08 4.13
CA THR A 100 -7.17 8.08 5.08
C THR A 100 -6.43 9.39 4.84
N PRO A 101 -7.13 10.49 4.51
CA PRO A 101 -6.51 11.79 4.22
C PRO A 101 -6.05 12.46 5.52
N ALA A 102 -5.00 11.90 6.13
CA ALA A 102 -4.38 12.35 7.36
C ALA A 102 -2.86 12.16 7.26
N VAL A 103 -2.12 13.12 7.81
CA VAL A 103 -0.67 13.06 7.99
C VAL A 103 -0.41 13.12 9.50
N VAL A 104 0.30 12.12 10.01
CA VAL A 104 0.62 11.95 11.45
C VAL A 104 1.76 12.88 11.86
N ASP A 105 2.73 13.06 10.98
CA ASP A 105 3.88 13.94 11.18
C ASP A 105 4.27 14.61 9.85
N ASP A 106 4.06 15.93 9.78
CA ASP A 106 4.38 16.73 8.59
C ASP A 106 5.89 16.86 8.34
N THR A 107 6.72 16.57 9.35
CA THR A 107 8.18 16.62 9.19
C THR A 107 8.74 15.37 8.52
N THR A 108 7.98 14.26 8.54
CA THR A 108 8.35 12.98 7.91
C THR A 108 7.25 12.52 6.94
N PRO A 109 7.25 13.02 5.70
CA PRO A 109 6.14 12.78 4.75
C PRO A 109 6.01 11.32 4.33
N GLU A 110 7.10 10.56 4.30
CA GLU A 110 7.13 9.15 3.91
C GLU A 110 7.64 8.29 5.06
N VAL A 111 6.75 7.51 5.70
CA VAL A 111 7.08 6.64 6.83
C VAL A 111 6.35 5.30 6.69
N THR A 112 7.02 4.22 7.04
CA THR A 112 6.41 2.89 7.17
C THR A 112 6.05 2.63 8.63
N PHE A 113 4.86 2.09 8.88
CA PHE A 113 4.44 1.67 10.21
C PHE A 113 4.75 0.19 10.40
N GLU A 114 5.42 -0.15 11.48
CA GLU A 114 5.61 -1.53 11.91
C GLU A 114 4.62 -1.87 13.03
N TYR A 115 4.21 -3.13 13.10
CA TYR A 115 3.37 -3.58 14.20
C TYR A 115 4.21 -3.66 15.48
N GLY A 116 3.79 -2.97 16.54
CA GLY A 116 4.59 -2.82 17.76
C GLY A 116 4.79 -4.10 18.56
N PHE A 117 4.02 -5.16 18.28
CA PHE A 117 4.18 -6.46 18.92
C PHE A 117 4.81 -7.45 17.94
N ALA A 118 5.92 -8.08 18.34
CA ALA A 118 6.57 -9.10 17.52
C ALA A 118 5.69 -10.35 17.33
N ASP A 119 4.82 -10.62 18.29
CA ASP A 119 3.84 -11.71 18.23
C ASP A 119 2.42 -11.14 18.39
N TYR A 120 1.56 -11.43 17.42
CA TYR A 120 0.16 -11.03 17.47
C TYR A 120 -0.56 -11.63 18.70
N TYR A 121 -0.22 -12.86 19.08
CA TYR A 121 -0.86 -13.54 20.21
C TYR A 121 -0.46 -12.95 21.58
N THR A 122 0.60 -12.14 21.64
CA THR A 122 1.01 -11.45 22.87
C THR A 122 0.47 -10.03 22.97
N ALA A 123 -0.20 -9.54 21.93
CA ALA A 123 -0.82 -8.22 21.95
C ALA A 123 -1.95 -8.17 23.00
N PRO A 124 -2.18 -7.03 23.68
CA PRO A 124 -3.32 -6.87 24.59
C PRO A 124 -4.63 -7.02 23.82
N HIS A 125 -5.48 -7.96 24.24
CA HIS A 125 -6.84 -8.08 23.71
C HIS A 125 -7.75 -7.27 24.65
N ILE A 126 -8.41 -6.23 24.11
CA ILE A 126 -9.39 -5.40 24.83
C ILE A 126 -10.79 -5.91 24.45
#